data_AF-A0A7Z9WD82-F1
#
_entry.id   AF-A0A7Z9WD82-F1
#
_cell.length_a   1.000
_cell.length_b   1.000
_cell.length_c   1.000
_cell.angle_alpha   90.00
_cell.angle_beta   90.00
_cell.angle_gamma   90.00
#
_symmetry.space_group_name_H-M   'P 1'
#
loop_
_entity.id
_entity.type
_entity.pdbx_description
1 polymer ?
#
loop_
_entity_poly.entity_id
_entity_poly.type
_entity_poly.pdbx_seq_one_letter_code
_entity_poly.pdbx_strand_id
1 'polypeptide(L)'
;MKNPFSDFRSVPCEKREIPLDKILKDKEEMMSRILEGYLKLVEEEAKDLVWLVEHSRVAKAYTAAVENLKGLPFDQDHIEEFCAELDSSQKIPYIISGPAGIYISAMINLSPESRIVIRVEDFDRTFHFLGYRLSAGKTLVIKGNAGEFIGASLSGGNLVVEGSVGGWCGAGMIKGEILVTKYAGQNTGEFMRGGQIHVEGRIQGVGRSLLGGKIYERGKLIVPPHGHHIRVI
;
A
#
# COMPACT_ATOMS: atom_id res chain seq x y z
N MET A 1 4.69 46.91 -40.90
CA MET A 1 4.31 46.03 -39.77
C MET A 1 5.60 45.57 -39.10
N LYS A 2 5.82 45.84 -37.80
CA LYS A 2 6.97 45.26 -37.06
C LYS A 2 6.63 43.80 -36.76
N ASN A 3 7.59 42.90 -36.98
CA ASN A 3 7.41 41.47 -36.68
C ASN A 3 7.17 41.30 -35.16
N PRO A 4 6.01 40.80 -34.72
CA PRO A 4 5.67 40.66 -33.29
C PRO A 4 6.48 39.56 -32.58
N PHE A 5 7.31 38.81 -33.30
CA PHE A 5 8.17 37.76 -32.75
C PHE A 5 9.65 38.17 -32.64
N SER A 6 10.00 39.44 -32.87
CA SER A 6 11.39 39.93 -32.80
C SER A 6 12.04 39.74 -31.42
N ASP A 7 11.23 39.60 -30.38
CA ASP A 7 11.66 39.48 -28.98
C ASP A 7 12.00 38.02 -28.60
N PHE A 8 11.61 37.04 -29.43
CA PHE A 8 11.97 35.62 -29.26
C PHE A 8 13.32 35.30 -29.90
N ARG A 9 14.36 36.10 -29.60
CA ARG A 9 15.73 35.70 -29.93
C ARG A 9 16.07 34.45 -29.12
N SER A 10 16.81 33.53 -29.73
CA SER A 10 17.25 32.28 -29.11
C SER A 10 17.87 32.55 -27.74
N VAL A 11 17.17 32.18 -26.67
CA VAL A 11 17.73 32.12 -25.34
C VAL A 11 18.92 31.16 -25.42
N PRO A 12 20.13 31.53 -24.97
CA PRO A 12 21.24 30.59 -24.91
C PRO A 12 20.86 29.44 -23.98
N CYS A 13 20.49 28.30 -24.57
CA CYS A 13 20.23 27.08 -23.82
C CYS A 13 21.58 26.40 -23.63
N GLU A 14 22.16 26.51 -22.44
CA GLU A 14 23.24 25.63 -22.06
C GLU A 14 22.69 24.20 -22.02
N LYS A 15 23.08 23.38 -23.00
CA LYS A 15 22.81 21.94 -22.96
C LYS A 15 23.55 21.37 -21.76
N ARG A 16 22.85 21.21 -20.64
CA ARG A 16 23.33 20.39 -19.53
C ARG A 16 23.28 18.93 -19.99
N GLU A 17 24.43 18.29 -20.07
CA GLU A 17 24.49 16.85 -20.31
C GLU A 17 23.90 16.12 -19.10
N ILE A 18 22.82 15.39 -19.33
CA ILE A 18 22.20 14.53 -18.31
C ILE A 18 23.04 13.24 -18.28
N PRO A 19 23.68 12.88 -17.14
CA PRO A 19 24.52 11.70 -17.05
C PRO A 19 23.67 10.43 -16.95
N LEU A 20 23.00 10.07 -18.04
CA LEU A 20 21.99 9.02 -18.09
C LEU A 20 22.53 7.67 -17.60
N ASP A 21 23.73 7.29 -18.00
CA ASP A 21 24.36 6.02 -17.59
C ASP A 21 24.56 5.93 -16.07
N LYS A 22 24.91 7.05 -15.43
CA LYS A 22 25.05 7.10 -13.97
C LYS A 22 23.69 6.98 -13.30
N ILE A 23 22.68 7.69 -13.80
CA ILE A 23 21.32 7.63 -13.25
C ILE A 23 20.76 6.20 -13.35
N LEU A 24 20.94 5.55 -14.50
CA LEU A 24 20.50 4.17 -14.70
C LEU A 24 21.22 3.21 -13.75
N LYS A 25 22.54 3.33 -13.62
CA LYS A 25 23.32 2.48 -12.71
C LYS A 25 22.94 2.67 -11.25
N ASP A 26 22.78 3.91 -10.80
CA ASP A 26 22.38 4.23 -9.42
C ASP A 26 20.98 3.65 -9.12
N LYS A 27 20.07 3.70 -10.10
CA LYS A 27 18.73 3.10 -10.03
C LYS A 27 18.77 1.57 -9.97
N GLU A 28 19.56 0.93 -10.83
CA GLU A 28 19.75 -0.54 -10.82
C GLU A 28 20.36 -1.04 -9.49
N GLU A 29 21.33 -0.31 -8.94
CA GLU A 29 21.93 -0.62 -7.64
C GLU A 29 20.90 -0.48 -6.52
N MET A 30 20.07 0.56 -6.56
CA MET A 30 18.99 0.75 -5.59
C MET A 30 17.97 -0.40 -5.64
N MET A 31 17.50 -0.73 -6.83
CA MET A 31 16.56 -1.83 -7.04
C MET A 31 17.13 -3.17 -6.57
N SER A 32 18.42 -3.42 -6.82
CA SER A 32 19.11 -4.63 -6.35
C SER A 32 19.07 -4.74 -4.81
N ARG A 33 19.32 -3.64 -4.09
CA ARG A 33 19.28 -3.61 -2.62
C ARG A 33 17.86 -3.80 -2.07
N ILE A 34 16.87 -3.21 -2.73
CA ILE A 34 15.45 -3.37 -2.37
C ILE A 34 15.05 -4.84 -2.50
N LEU A 35 15.40 -5.49 -3.62
CA LEU A 35 15.11 -6.89 -3.90
C LEU A 35 15.84 -7.83 -2.93
N GLU A 36 17.11 -7.57 -2.62
CA GLU A 36 17.87 -8.34 -1.63
C GLU A 36 17.20 -8.30 -0.24
N GLY A 37 16.77 -7.11 0.20
CA GLY A 37 16.05 -6.95 1.46
C GLY A 37 14.70 -7.69 1.49
N TYR A 38 14.01 -7.77 0.36
CA TYR A 38 12.78 -8.55 0.24
C TYR A 38 13.05 -10.06 0.27
N LEU A 39 14.05 -10.54 -0.47
CA LEU A 39 14.41 -11.96 -0.48
C LEU A 39 14.81 -12.44 0.92
N LYS A 40 15.58 -11.63 1.65
CA LYS A 40 15.92 -11.90 3.05
C LYS A 40 14.68 -12.02 3.95
N LEU A 41 13.70 -11.12 3.79
CA LEU A 41 12.42 -11.21 4.51
C LEU A 41 11.69 -12.52 4.20
N VAL A 42 11.60 -12.90 2.93
CA VAL A 42 10.93 -14.15 2.51
C VAL A 42 11.67 -15.38 3.05
N GLU A 43 13.00 -15.39 3.05
CA GLU A 43 13.80 -16.48 3.60
C GLU A 43 13.63 -16.64 5.11
N GLU A 44 13.55 -15.54 5.86
CA GLU A 44 13.26 -15.55 7.30
C GLU A 44 11.86 -16.12 7.56
N GLU A 45 10.86 -15.68 6.81
CA GLU A 45 9.49 -16.17 6.95
C GLU A 45 9.28 -17.63 6.49
N ALA A 46 10.06 -18.10 5.51
CA ALA A 46 10.00 -19.47 4.99
C ALA A 46 10.54 -20.50 5.99
N LYS A 47 11.49 -20.13 6.84
CA LYS A 47 12.03 -20.99 7.92
C LYS A 47 10.96 -21.27 8.98
N ASP A 48 10.02 -20.35 9.15
CA ASP A 48 8.89 -20.47 10.07
C ASP A 48 7.69 -21.12 9.35
N LEU A 49 7.73 -22.44 9.16
CA LEU A 49 6.83 -23.30 8.34
C LEU A 49 5.30 -23.29 8.66
N VAL A 50 4.75 -22.36 9.44
CA VAL A 50 3.30 -22.34 9.80
C VAL A 50 2.69 -20.95 9.60
N TRP A 51 2.16 -20.70 8.40
CA TRP A 51 1.70 -19.39 7.95
C TRP A 51 0.28 -18.95 8.38
N LEU A 52 -0.35 -19.62 9.37
CA LEU A 52 -1.80 -19.42 9.62
C LEU A 52 -2.24 -19.06 11.05
N VAL A 53 -1.36 -18.88 12.04
CA VAL A 53 -1.85 -18.92 13.45
C VAL A 53 -1.52 -17.70 14.34
N GLU A 54 -0.62 -16.78 13.97
CA GLU A 54 -0.28 -15.68 14.90
C GLU A 54 -0.23 -14.28 14.28
N HIS A 55 -1.06 -13.36 14.82
CA HIS A 55 -0.99 -11.90 14.60
C HIS A 55 0.42 -11.31 14.84
N SER A 56 1.28 -12.02 15.59
CA SER A 56 2.66 -11.64 15.86
C SER A 56 3.52 -11.59 14.58
N ARG A 57 3.21 -12.40 13.56
CA ARG A 57 4.06 -12.57 12.36
C ARG A 57 3.99 -11.40 11.38
N VAL A 58 2.81 -10.93 11.03
CA VAL A 58 2.65 -9.78 10.12
C VAL A 58 3.37 -8.54 10.65
N ALA A 59 3.30 -8.31 11.97
CA ALA A 59 4.00 -7.21 12.62
C ALA A 59 5.53 -7.40 12.63
N LYS A 60 6.02 -8.63 12.82
CA LYS A 60 7.45 -8.97 12.71
C LYS A 60 7.96 -8.75 11.28
N ALA A 61 7.26 -9.28 10.28
CA ALA A 61 7.60 -9.12 8.87
C ALA A 61 7.68 -7.64 8.48
N TYR A 62 6.71 -6.82 8.93
CA TYR A 62 6.74 -5.38 8.69
C TYR A 62 7.94 -4.70 9.36
N THR A 63 8.26 -5.09 10.60
CA THR A 63 9.43 -4.56 11.31
C THR A 63 10.72 -4.89 10.57
N ALA A 64 10.89 -6.14 10.13
CA ALA A 64 12.04 -6.57 9.34
C ALA A 64 12.13 -5.82 8.00
N ALA A 65 11.00 -5.64 7.30
CA ALA A 65 10.94 -4.84 6.08
C ALA A 65 11.42 -3.40 6.31
N VAL A 66 10.94 -2.75 7.39
CA VAL A 66 11.35 -1.39 7.75
C VAL A 66 12.85 -1.32 8.03
N GLU A 67 13.41 -2.27 8.78
CA GLU A 67 14.85 -2.27 9.08
C GLU A 67 15.70 -2.49 7.82
N ASN A 68 15.28 -3.34 6.89
CA ASN A 68 16.00 -3.56 5.62
C ASN A 68 15.94 -2.33 4.69
N LEU A 69 14.84 -1.57 4.72
CA LEU A 69 14.61 -0.40 3.85
C LEU A 69 15.16 0.91 4.43
N LYS A 70 15.42 0.96 5.73
CA LYS A 70 15.80 2.19 6.44
C LYS A 70 17.09 2.78 5.90
N GLY A 71 17.04 4.05 5.52
CA GLY A 71 18.20 4.80 5.00
C GLY A 71 18.45 4.61 3.51
N LEU A 72 17.63 3.82 2.81
CA LEU A 72 17.66 3.76 1.35
C LEU A 72 16.91 4.96 0.75
N PRO A 73 17.52 5.71 -0.19
CA PRO A 73 16.85 6.79 -0.90
C PRO A 73 16.06 6.22 -2.10
N PHE A 74 14.81 5.84 -1.87
CA PHE A 74 13.88 5.42 -2.93
C PHE A 74 12.62 6.31 -2.96
N ASP A 75 11.94 6.31 -4.10
CA ASP A 75 10.72 7.09 -4.40
C ASP A 75 9.64 6.18 -5.03
N GLN A 76 8.53 6.76 -5.49
CA GLN A 76 7.45 6.03 -6.14
C GLN A 76 7.92 5.20 -7.34
N ASP A 77 8.85 5.69 -8.17
CA ASP A 77 9.31 4.97 -9.36
C ASP A 77 9.92 3.61 -8.97
N HIS A 78 10.70 3.59 -7.87
CA HIS A 78 11.26 2.34 -7.35
C HIS A 78 10.19 1.41 -6.75
N ILE A 79 9.11 1.95 -6.18
CA ILE A 79 7.98 1.16 -5.68
C ILE A 79 7.23 0.50 -6.84
N GLU A 80 6.98 1.24 -7.91
CA GLU A 80 6.33 0.72 -9.13
C GLU A 80 7.18 -0.34 -9.82
N GLU A 81 8.49 -0.09 -9.94
CA GLU A 81 9.43 -1.05 -10.52
C GLU A 81 9.56 -2.32 -9.67
N PHE A 82 9.56 -2.18 -8.34
CA PHE A 82 9.52 -3.34 -7.45
C PHE A 82 8.24 -4.16 -7.64
N CYS A 83 7.08 -3.52 -7.79
CA CYS A 83 5.84 -4.23 -8.11
C CYS A 83 5.94 -4.98 -9.45
N ALA A 84 6.53 -4.36 -10.47
CA ALA A 84 6.70 -4.97 -11.80
C ALA A 84 7.67 -6.17 -11.77
N GLU A 85 8.75 -6.09 -10.98
CA GLU A 85 9.66 -7.23 -10.81
C GLU A 85 8.96 -8.39 -10.09
N LEU A 86 8.15 -8.10 -9.06
CA LEU A 86 7.35 -9.13 -8.39
C LEU A 86 6.30 -9.78 -9.32
N ASP A 87 5.77 -9.03 -10.29
CA ASP A 87 4.80 -9.55 -11.25
C ASP A 87 5.48 -10.45 -12.30
N SER A 88 6.56 -9.97 -12.91
CA SER A 88 7.19 -10.57 -14.10
C SER A 88 8.25 -11.63 -13.82
N SER A 89 8.86 -11.65 -12.63
CA SER A 89 10.10 -12.40 -12.42
C SER A 89 9.89 -13.89 -12.15
N GLN A 90 10.41 -14.74 -13.04
CA GLN A 90 10.63 -16.17 -12.76
C GLN A 90 11.77 -16.40 -11.74
N LYS A 91 12.57 -15.38 -11.42
CA LYS A 91 13.73 -15.48 -10.51
C LYS A 91 13.34 -15.57 -9.04
N ILE A 92 12.08 -15.34 -8.69
CA ILE A 92 11.59 -15.45 -7.31
C ILE A 92 10.66 -16.68 -7.22
N PRO A 93 11.21 -17.88 -7.04
CA PRO A 93 10.44 -19.14 -7.11
C PRO A 93 9.42 -19.33 -5.98
N TYR A 94 9.45 -18.50 -4.93
CA TYR A 94 8.60 -18.63 -3.74
C TYR A 94 7.97 -17.28 -3.31
N ILE A 95 7.34 -16.56 -4.25
CA ILE A 95 6.62 -15.33 -3.91
C ILE A 95 5.40 -15.66 -3.06
N ILE A 96 5.50 -15.35 -1.76
CA ILE A 96 4.36 -15.37 -0.84
C ILE A 96 3.69 -14.00 -0.96
N SER A 97 2.45 -13.95 -1.45
CA SER A 97 1.73 -12.67 -1.71
C SER A 97 1.58 -11.78 -0.47
N GLY A 98 1.56 -12.38 0.73
CA GLY A 98 1.52 -11.65 2.01
C GLY A 98 2.75 -10.75 2.25
N PRO A 99 3.96 -11.31 2.39
CA PRO A 99 5.21 -10.55 2.53
C PRO A 99 5.42 -9.47 1.48
N ALA A 100 5.06 -9.72 0.22
CA ALA A 100 5.18 -8.72 -0.85
C ALA A 100 4.42 -7.44 -0.51
N GLY A 101 3.15 -7.55 -0.16
CA GLY A 101 2.32 -6.42 0.22
C GLY A 101 2.77 -5.68 1.47
N ILE A 102 3.30 -6.42 2.44
CA ILE A 102 3.89 -5.86 3.67
C ILE A 102 5.15 -5.06 3.36
N TYR A 103 6.02 -5.58 2.50
CA TYR A 103 7.24 -4.91 2.09
C TYR A 103 6.94 -3.63 1.29
N ILE A 104 6.01 -3.71 0.32
CA ILE A 104 5.51 -2.55 -0.44
C ILE A 104 4.94 -1.50 0.52
N SER A 105 4.15 -1.92 1.52
CA SER A 105 3.59 -0.99 2.52
C SER A 105 4.67 -0.32 3.37
N ALA A 106 5.75 -1.03 3.70
CA ALA A 106 6.91 -0.45 4.39
C ALA A 106 7.61 0.60 3.51
N MET A 107 7.80 0.32 2.21
CA MET A 107 8.33 1.30 1.25
C MET A 107 7.46 2.56 1.20
N ILE A 108 6.14 2.40 1.06
CA ILE A 108 5.19 3.53 1.01
C ILE A 108 5.28 4.41 2.28
N ASN A 109 5.35 3.80 3.45
CA ASN A 109 5.45 4.53 4.72
C ASN A 109 6.79 5.25 4.89
N LEU A 110 7.89 4.66 4.40
CA LEU A 110 9.25 5.21 4.50
C LEU A 110 9.60 6.21 3.40
N SER A 111 8.92 6.16 2.25
CA SER A 111 9.12 7.12 1.16
C SER A 111 8.94 8.56 1.66
N PRO A 112 9.67 9.56 1.14
CA PRO A 112 9.44 10.96 1.52
C PRO A 112 8.10 11.50 1.00
N GLU A 113 7.48 10.85 0.02
CA GLU A 113 6.27 11.35 -0.65
C GLU A 113 5.03 11.20 0.23
N SER A 114 4.22 12.26 0.31
CA SER A 114 2.97 12.25 1.08
C SER A 114 1.82 11.60 0.30
N ARG A 115 1.93 11.49 -1.03
CA ARG A 115 0.94 10.87 -1.89
C ARG A 115 1.63 9.94 -2.88
N ILE A 116 1.24 8.67 -2.86
CA ILE A 116 1.76 7.64 -3.77
C ILE A 116 0.59 7.01 -4.52
N VAL A 117 0.78 6.76 -5.81
CA VAL A 117 -0.20 6.09 -6.68
C VAL A 117 0.42 4.78 -7.18
N ILE A 118 -0.31 3.67 -7.10
CA ILE A 118 0.14 2.37 -7.63
C ILE A 118 -0.96 1.82 -8.54
N ARG A 119 -0.58 1.41 -9.75
CA ARG A 119 -1.48 0.81 -10.74
C ARG A 119 -1.39 -0.70 -10.70
N VAL A 120 -2.11 -1.31 -9.76
CA VAL A 120 -2.15 -2.78 -9.63
C VAL A 120 -2.92 -3.46 -10.75
N GLU A 121 -3.74 -2.72 -11.51
CA GLU A 121 -4.40 -3.22 -12.73
C GLU A 121 -3.43 -3.59 -13.87
N ASP A 122 -2.17 -3.18 -13.79
CA ASP A 122 -1.14 -3.50 -14.79
C ASP A 122 -0.48 -4.86 -14.56
N PHE A 123 -0.75 -5.47 -13.40
CA PHE A 123 -0.10 -6.69 -12.97
C PHE A 123 -1.11 -7.84 -13.04
N ASP A 124 -0.66 -9.01 -13.49
CA ASP A 124 -1.49 -10.21 -13.49
C ASP A 124 -1.73 -10.72 -12.06
N ARG A 125 -0.85 -10.36 -11.13
CA ARG A 125 -0.92 -10.78 -9.73
C ARG A 125 -1.78 -9.86 -8.88
N THR A 126 -2.34 -10.46 -7.82
CA THR A 126 -3.05 -9.73 -6.78
C THR A 126 -2.16 -9.50 -5.56
N PHE A 127 -2.06 -8.25 -5.13
CA PHE A 127 -1.30 -7.84 -3.93
C PHE A 127 -2.22 -7.75 -2.71
N HIS A 128 -1.86 -8.47 -1.65
CA HIS A 128 -2.50 -8.39 -0.33
C HIS A 128 -1.86 -7.29 0.53
N PHE A 129 -2.45 -6.95 1.67
CA PHE A 129 -1.84 -6.07 2.70
C PHE A 129 -1.40 -4.67 2.27
N LEU A 130 -1.69 -4.20 1.05
CA LEU A 130 -1.32 -2.85 0.64
C LEU A 130 -1.95 -1.79 1.57
N GLY A 131 -1.15 -0.81 1.96
CA GLY A 131 -1.53 0.20 2.94
C GLY A 131 -1.46 -0.29 4.39
N TYR A 132 -0.77 -1.40 4.67
CA TYR A 132 -0.56 -1.86 6.04
C TYR A 132 0.11 -0.77 6.88
N ARG A 133 -0.49 -0.47 8.04
CA ARG A 133 -0.02 0.57 8.97
C ARG A 133 0.09 1.98 8.39
N LEU A 134 -0.53 2.28 7.24
CA LEU A 134 -0.41 3.59 6.58
C LEU A 134 -0.61 4.74 7.57
N SER A 135 0.44 5.55 7.72
CA SER A 135 0.58 6.53 8.79
C SER A 135 -0.10 7.87 8.45
N ALA A 136 -0.35 8.68 9.47
CA ALA A 136 -0.92 10.02 9.27
C ALA A 136 -0.04 10.88 8.33
N GLY A 137 -0.67 11.65 7.45
CA GLY A 137 0.02 12.47 6.45
C GLY A 137 0.36 11.73 5.16
N LYS A 138 0.14 10.40 5.10
CA LYS A 138 0.27 9.60 3.88
C LYS A 138 -1.08 9.41 3.20
N THR A 139 -1.05 9.46 1.87
CA THR A 139 -2.16 9.09 0.99
C THR A 139 -1.69 8.05 0.00
N LEU A 140 -2.34 6.89 -0.01
CA LEU A 140 -2.08 5.84 -0.99
C LEU A 140 -3.30 5.70 -1.91
N VAL A 141 -3.08 5.75 -3.21
CA VAL A 141 -4.11 5.48 -4.22
C VAL A 141 -3.73 4.21 -4.98
N ILE A 142 -4.62 3.23 -4.94
CA ILE A 142 -4.47 1.94 -5.64
C ILE A 142 -5.45 1.96 -6.81
N LYS A 143 -4.93 1.90 -8.04
CA LYS A 143 -5.73 1.76 -9.26
C LYS A 143 -5.83 0.31 -9.66
N GLY A 144 -7.05 -0.21 -9.72
CA GLY A 144 -7.32 -1.62 -9.96
C GLY A 144 -7.88 -2.35 -8.74
N ASN A 145 -8.09 -3.66 -8.91
CA ASN A 145 -8.57 -4.52 -7.82
C ASN A 145 -7.39 -4.93 -6.94
N ALA A 146 -7.58 -4.85 -5.62
CA ALA A 146 -6.58 -5.23 -4.64
C ALA A 146 -7.04 -6.48 -3.85
N GLY A 147 -6.09 -7.16 -3.23
CA GLY A 147 -6.33 -8.41 -2.54
C GLY A 147 -6.98 -8.25 -1.16
N GLU A 148 -6.71 -9.19 -0.26
CA GLU A 148 -7.16 -9.18 1.12
C GLU A 148 -6.30 -8.28 2.03
N PHE A 149 -6.83 -7.94 3.21
CA PHE A 149 -6.15 -7.17 4.26
C PHE A 149 -5.69 -5.75 3.86
N ILE A 150 -6.33 -5.17 2.84
CA ILE A 150 -6.03 -3.82 2.37
C ILE A 150 -6.33 -2.80 3.47
N GLY A 151 -5.36 -1.95 3.79
CA GLY A 151 -5.45 -1.00 4.89
C GLY A 151 -5.48 -1.65 6.28
N ALA A 152 -4.98 -2.88 6.43
CA ALA A 152 -4.88 -3.50 7.75
C ALA A 152 -4.00 -2.67 8.70
N SER A 153 -4.43 -2.53 9.95
CA SER A 153 -3.79 -1.70 10.99
C SER A 153 -3.53 -0.25 10.58
N LEU A 154 -4.28 0.31 9.61
CA LEU A 154 -4.13 1.68 9.16
C LEU A 154 -4.24 2.64 10.36
N SER A 155 -3.26 3.53 10.48
CA SER A 155 -2.96 4.26 11.73
C SER A 155 -3.11 5.78 11.62
N GLY A 156 -3.56 6.28 10.47
CA GLY A 156 -3.98 7.68 10.32
C GLY A 156 -4.01 8.20 8.88
N GLY A 157 -3.45 7.46 7.90
CA GLY A 157 -3.41 7.90 6.51
C GLY A 157 -4.76 7.84 5.78
N ASN A 158 -4.72 8.15 4.49
CA ASN A 158 -5.86 8.04 3.57
C ASN A 158 -5.56 6.99 2.52
N LEU A 159 -6.42 5.99 2.38
CA LEU A 159 -6.28 4.93 1.40
C LEU A 159 -7.46 4.95 0.44
N VAL A 160 -7.18 5.09 -0.85
CA VAL A 160 -8.21 5.04 -1.91
C VAL A 160 -7.93 3.85 -2.81
N VAL A 161 -8.96 3.04 -3.05
CA VAL A 161 -8.92 1.93 -4.00
C VAL A 161 -9.93 2.19 -5.12
N GLU A 162 -9.41 2.49 -6.31
CA GLU A 162 -10.17 2.66 -7.55
C GLU A 162 -10.52 1.27 -8.16
N GLY A 163 -11.11 0.41 -7.33
CA GLY A 163 -11.45 -0.97 -7.68
C GLY A 163 -12.15 -1.70 -6.54
N SER A 164 -12.10 -3.03 -6.58
CA SER A 164 -12.60 -3.89 -5.51
C SER A 164 -11.47 -4.34 -4.58
N VAL A 165 -11.81 -4.66 -3.33
CA VAL A 165 -10.89 -5.26 -2.35
C VAL A 165 -11.41 -6.62 -1.89
N GLY A 166 -10.49 -7.50 -1.52
CA GLY A 166 -10.78 -8.80 -0.93
C GLY A 166 -11.30 -8.71 0.52
N GLY A 167 -11.23 -9.83 1.23
CA GLY A 167 -11.65 -9.91 2.64
C GLY A 167 -10.73 -9.11 3.57
N TRP A 168 -11.23 -8.86 4.79
CA TRP A 168 -10.48 -8.21 5.88
C TRP A 168 -9.96 -6.80 5.55
N CYS A 169 -10.61 -6.08 4.62
CA CYS A 169 -10.28 -4.68 4.37
C CYS A 169 -10.45 -3.85 5.67
N GLY A 170 -9.44 -3.05 6.01
CA GLY A 170 -9.42 -2.25 7.23
C GLY A 170 -9.31 -3.05 8.53
N ALA A 171 -8.88 -4.31 8.47
CA ALA A 171 -8.75 -5.14 9.68
C ALA A 171 -7.80 -4.50 10.70
N GLY A 172 -8.23 -4.34 11.95
CA GLY A 172 -7.43 -3.72 13.00
C GLY A 172 -7.18 -2.21 12.81
N MET A 173 -7.88 -1.55 11.90
CA MET A 173 -7.73 -0.11 11.63
C MET A 173 -7.97 0.73 12.89
N ILE A 174 -7.06 1.68 13.14
CA ILE A 174 -7.02 2.47 14.38
C ILE A 174 -7.56 3.89 14.14
N LYS A 175 -7.16 4.51 13.03
CA LYS A 175 -7.52 5.88 12.62
C LYS A 175 -7.26 6.03 11.14
N GLY A 176 -7.84 7.04 10.50
CA GLY A 176 -7.65 7.35 9.09
C GLY A 176 -8.90 7.03 8.29
N GLU A 177 -8.76 6.99 6.97
CA GLU A 177 -9.87 6.78 6.05
C GLU A 177 -9.50 5.78 4.96
N ILE A 178 -10.42 4.86 4.66
CA ILE A 178 -10.37 3.95 3.52
C ILE A 178 -11.57 4.25 2.62
N LEU A 179 -11.35 4.45 1.33
CA LEU A 179 -12.39 4.55 0.31
C LEU A 179 -12.18 3.42 -0.72
N VAL A 180 -13.22 2.62 -0.95
CA VAL A 180 -13.27 1.60 -1.99
C VAL A 180 -14.40 1.94 -2.95
N THR A 181 -14.07 2.16 -4.22
CA THR A 181 -15.03 2.61 -5.25
C THR A 181 -15.92 1.49 -5.81
N LYS A 182 -15.55 0.22 -5.62
CA LYS A 182 -16.37 -0.93 -6.01
C LYS A 182 -16.73 -1.79 -4.79
N TYR A 183 -16.38 -3.07 -4.80
CA TYR A 183 -16.85 -4.05 -3.82
C TYR A 183 -15.82 -4.30 -2.73
N ALA A 184 -16.27 -4.63 -1.53
CA ALA A 184 -15.42 -5.13 -0.46
C ALA A 184 -15.84 -6.54 -0.02
N GLY A 185 -14.86 -7.37 0.32
CA GLY A 185 -15.07 -8.76 0.72
C GLY A 185 -15.67 -8.95 2.13
N GLN A 186 -15.57 -10.18 2.61
CA GLN A 186 -15.98 -10.57 3.98
C GLN A 186 -15.11 -9.91 5.05
N ASN A 187 -15.60 -9.88 6.28
CA ASN A 187 -14.87 -9.39 7.46
C ASN A 187 -14.32 -7.95 7.34
N THR A 188 -14.98 -7.10 6.54
CA THR A 188 -14.57 -5.69 6.40
C THR A 188 -14.65 -4.99 7.77
N GLY A 189 -13.54 -4.40 8.21
CA GLY A 189 -13.41 -3.74 9.51
C GLY A 189 -13.24 -4.67 10.71
N GLU A 190 -12.94 -5.96 10.54
CA GLU A 190 -12.68 -6.87 11.68
C GLU A 190 -11.61 -6.29 12.63
N PHE A 191 -11.89 -6.25 13.94
CA PHE A 191 -11.05 -5.62 14.97
C PHE A 191 -10.78 -4.12 14.79
N MET A 192 -11.51 -3.41 13.93
CA MET A 192 -11.41 -1.96 13.77
C MET A 192 -11.70 -1.26 15.10
N ARG A 193 -10.82 -0.33 15.48
CA ARG A 193 -10.89 0.46 16.72
C ARG A 193 -11.29 1.91 16.46
N GLY A 194 -11.09 2.41 15.24
CA GLY A 194 -11.39 3.79 14.87
C GLY A 194 -11.12 4.08 13.40
N GLY A 195 -11.42 5.31 12.98
CA GLY A 195 -11.36 5.73 11.57
C GLY A 195 -12.66 5.48 10.81
N GLN A 196 -12.62 5.61 9.48
CA GLN A 196 -13.78 5.47 8.60
C GLN A 196 -13.47 4.59 7.39
N ILE A 197 -14.36 3.65 7.07
CA ILE A 197 -14.31 2.86 5.84
C ILE A 197 -15.55 3.20 5.01
N HIS A 198 -15.34 3.65 3.77
CA HIS A 198 -16.38 3.96 2.80
C HIS A 198 -16.28 2.98 1.64
N VAL A 199 -17.38 2.30 1.31
CA VAL A 199 -17.47 1.41 0.16
C VAL A 199 -18.65 1.87 -0.70
N GLU A 200 -18.37 2.27 -1.94
CA GLU A 200 -19.40 2.76 -2.87
C GLU A 200 -20.24 1.62 -3.45
N GLY A 201 -19.67 0.41 -3.57
CA GLY A 201 -20.38 -0.79 -3.97
C GLY A 201 -20.95 -1.57 -2.78
N ARG A 202 -21.02 -2.90 -2.93
CA ARG A 202 -21.53 -3.79 -1.86
C ARG A 202 -20.37 -4.29 -0.99
N ILE A 203 -20.62 -4.39 0.31
CA ILE A 203 -19.79 -5.08 1.28
C ILE A 203 -20.34 -6.50 1.45
N GLN A 204 -19.52 -7.51 1.19
CA GLN A 204 -19.95 -8.91 1.27
C GLN A 204 -20.29 -9.32 2.70
N GLY A 205 -19.54 -8.81 3.68
CA GLY A 205 -19.82 -8.95 5.11
C GLY A 205 -18.92 -8.06 5.96
N VAL A 206 -19.48 -7.49 7.01
CA VAL A 206 -18.72 -6.72 8.02
C VAL A 206 -18.12 -7.65 9.07
N GLY A 207 -17.02 -7.22 9.68
CA GLY A 207 -16.37 -7.95 10.77
C GLY A 207 -17.27 -8.14 11.99
N ARG A 208 -17.01 -9.19 12.77
CA ARG A 208 -17.80 -9.51 13.98
C ARG A 208 -17.34 -8.70 15.20
N SER A 209 -16.05 -8.36 15.26
CA SER A 209 -15.44 -7.68 16.40
C SER A 209 -15.13 -6.23 16.08
N LEU A 210 -16.14 -5.35 16.08
CA LEU A 210 -15.97 -3.92 15.81
C LEU A 210 -15.84 -3.16 17.13
N LEU A 211 -14.65 -2.66 17.45
CA LEU A 211 -14.35 -1.98 18.70
C LEU A 211 -14.57 -0.46 18.62
N GLY A 212 -14.67 0.08 17.41
CA GLY A 212 -14.94 1.48 17.13
C GLY A 212 -14.85 1.82 15.63
N GLY A 213 -14.98 3.10 15.30
CA GLY A 213 -14.95 3.57 13.90
C GLY A 213 -16.31 3.56 13.22
N LYS A 214 -16.32 3.91 11.93
CA LYS A 214 -17.53 3.98 11.11
C LYS A 214 -17.35 3.21 9.81
N ILE A 215 -18.37 2.48 9.39
CA ILE A 215 -18.40 1.83 8.08
C ILE A 215 -19.63 2.28 7.31
N TYR A 216 -19.41 2.72 6.08
CA TYR A 216 -20.43 3.19 5.15
C TYR A 216 -20.48 2.28 3.94
N GLU A 217 -21.69 1.85 3.57
CA GLU A 217 -21.97 1.13 2.32
C GLU A 217 -22.93 2.00 1.48
N ARG A 218 -22.55 2.32 0.24
CA ARG A 218 -23.36 3.15 -0.69
C ARG A 218 -23.84 4.46 -0.06
N GLY A 219 -22.93 5.11 0.68
CA GLY A 219 -23.21 6.37 1.40
C GLY A 219 -24.07 6.22 2.66
N LYS A 220 -24.53 5.02 3.02
CA LYS A 220 -25.30 4.76 4.23
C LYS A 220 -24.40 4.25 5.34
N LEU A 221 -24.51 4.83 6.53
CA LEU A 221 -23.82 4.35 7.72
C LEU A 221 -24.42 2.99 8.14
N ILE A 222 -23.63 1.93 8.03
CA ILE A 222 -24.05 0.57 8.43
C ILE A 222 -23.42 0.12 9.75
N VAL A 223 -22.26 0.70 10.13
CA VAL A 223 -21.64 0.51 11.44
C VAL A 223 -21.42 1.89 12.07
N PRO A 224 -22.17 2.26 13.12
CA PRO A 224 -22.00 3.53 13.81
C PRO A 224 -20.77 3.53 14.74
N PRO A 225 -20.24 4.70 15.11
CA PRO A 225 -19.18 4.79 16.10
C PRO A 225 -19.73 4.27 17.43
N HIS A 226 -19.12 3.23 17.99
CA HIS A 226 -19.56 2.65 19.25
C HIS A 226 -19.53 3.71 20.37
N GLY A 227 -20.70 4.12 20.83
CA GLY A 227 -20.90 4.75 22.13
C GLY A 227 -21.28 3.67 23.13
N HIS A 228 -20.45 3.48 24.16
CA HIS A 228 -20.64 2.62 25.33
C HIS A 228 -22.03 1.96 25.45
N HIS A 229 -22.15 0.69 25.07
CA HIS A 229 -23.09 -0.23 25.70
C HIS A 229 -22.47 -1.62 25.75
N ILE A 230 -21.81 -1.89 26.87
CA ILE A 230 -21.67 -3.25 27.39
C ILE A 230 -23.10 -3.76 27.60
N ARG A 231 -23.59 -4.65 26.74
CA ARG A 231 -24.63 -5.59 27.15
C ARG A 231 -23.92 -6.86 27.60
N VAL A 232 -23.65 -6.89 28.91
CA VAL A 232 -23.54 -8.14 29.64
C VAL A 232 -24.90 -8.83 29.47
N ILE A 233 -24.88 -10.04 28.92
CA ILE A 233 -25.91 -11.04 29.18
C ILE A 233 -25.16 -12.31 29.55
#